data_AF-A0A2V7ERZ4-F1
#
_entry.id   AF-A0A2V7ERZ4-F1
#
_cell.length_a   1.000
_cell.length_b   1.000
_cell.length_c   1.000
_cell.angle_alpha   90.00
_cell.angle_beta   90.00
_cell.angle_gamma   90.00
#
_symmetry.space_group_name_H-M   'P 1'
#
loop_
_entity.id
_entity.type
_entity.pdbx_description
1 polymer ?
#
loop_
_entity_poly.entity_id
_entity_poly.type
_entity_poly.pdbx_seq_one_letter_code
_entity_poly.pdbx_strand_id
1 'polypeptide(L)'
;MSKRLIPPALAAALLAGGACYQDDTVPSAPQSVKSLTRVLLTDAPFPYDSVASVHLHVVRIEANTLADTTGSGAWALIAEPRKSFDVLALQQGATALVGQGALSAGAYHAIRMTIDTSRSSVVWKNGSQARVNWQNWSGSDEEPLYALVEYPVNVSTQGAEIIIDFDVGRSFLYNFYGAKEFILMPQIRAINSAATGTIAGSVTSDYTGATRPIANANVTLCGGAACEPPNAYIVATSRSDSAGRYAVAFVRAGSYTVRVEQPDYPFLNPVIVANVTVSAGDTTRLAVSLPKAGSGGGAYVRISGPTSVGVGGTISLKAAVGDAGGNPVVNPAVSWASSNSAIAQVTGVGDTASVIGRAAGYATITAASGQLSDTLGVQVLGSAAPVASVTVVPASASLAVGDSVGFRAELRDAAGALLTDRAVSWFSSDSTVISVYPYGPQALVRPRAAGGALLRATSEGKTGQATITVH
;
A
#
# COMPACT_ATOMS: atom_id res chain seq x y z
N MET A 1 43.61 1.34 -51.66
CA MET A 1 45.04 1.01 -51.41
C MET A 1 45.76 2.29 -51.01
N SER A 2 45.65 2.72 -49.75
CA SER A 2 46.61 2.43 -48.66
C SER A 2 48.03 2.96 -48.93
N LYS A 3 48.39 4.09 -48.31
CA LYS A 3 49.73 4.27 -47.74
C LYS A 3 49.62 5.07 -46.43
N ARG A 4 50.01 4.38 -45.35
CA ARG A 4 50.17 4.88 -43.99
C ARG A 4 51.42 5.76 -43.92
N LEU A 5 51.36 6.83 -43.14
CA LEU A 5 52.50 7.62 -42.69
C LEU A 5 52.71 7.38 -41.19
N ILE A 6 53.93 6.98 -40.84
CA ILE A 6 54.48 6.89 -39.48
C ILE A 6 55.02 8.28 -39.11
N PRO A 7 54.99 8.69 -37.83
CA PRO A 7 56.00 9.60 -37.32
C PRO A 7 56.80 9.01 -36.13
N PRO A 8 57.98 9.58 -35.84
CA PRO A 8 59.09 8.90 -35.17
C PRO A 8 59.18 9.20 -33.65
N ALA A 9 59.96 8.36 -32.97
CA ALA A 9 60.45 8.58 -31.61
C ALA A 9 61.75 9.42 -31.63
N LEU A 10 61.91 10.34 -30.66
CA LEU A 10 63.08 10.44 -29.75
C LEU A 10 63.03 11.77 -28.96
N ALA A 11 63.21 11.71 -27.64
CA ALA A 11 64.34 12.33 -26.92
C ALA A 11 64.09 12.30 -25.40
N ALA A 12 64.97 11.59 -24.69
CA ALA A 12 65.13 11.64 -23.26
C ALA A 12 66.20 12.68 -22.89
N ALA A 13 66.07 13.31 -21.73
CA ALA A 13 67.19 13.93 -21.00
C ALA A 13 66.93 13.84 -19.49
N LEU A 14 67.93 13.32 -18.78
CA LEU A 14 68.01 13.00 -17.35
C LEU A 14 68.18 14.25 -16.47
N LEU A 15 67.90 14.11 -15.15
CA LEU A 15 68.90 14.31 -14.10
C LEU A 15 68.44 13.72 -12.75
N ALA A 16 69.44 13.27 -11.98
CA ALA A 16 69.38 12.29 -10.91
C ALA A 16 69.26 12.89 -9.50
N GLY A 17 68.89 12.04 -8.53
CA GLY A 17 69.05 12.28 -7.10
C GLY A 17 68.58 11.08 -6.29
N GLY A 18 69.51 10.20 -5.93
CA GLY A 18 69.24 9.07 -5.05
C GLY A 18 69.11 9.48 -3.58
N ALA A 19 68.20 8.84 -2.86
CA ALA A 19 68.32 8.56 -1.44
C ALA A 19 67.48 7.31 -1.14
N CYS A 20 68.11 6.29 -0.58
CA CYS A 20 67.45 5.11 -0.05
C CYS A 20 66.67 5.51 1.20
N TYR A 21 65.38 5.21 1.25
CA TYR A 21 64.67 4.92 2.49
C TYR A 21 63.75 3.72 2.19
N GLN A 22 64.10 2.56 2.75
CA GLN A 22 63.12 1.53 3.02
C GLN A 22 62.28 2.05 4.18
N ASP A 23 61.00 2.27 3.93
CA ASP A 23 60.00 2.31 4.98
C ASP A 23 59.04 1.16 4.70
N ASP A 24 59.02 0.18 5.60
CA ASP A 24 58.06 -0.92 5.62
C ASP A 24 56.68 -0.35 5.98
N THR A 25 56.04 0.31 5.02
CA THR A 25 54.61 0.59 5.12
C THR A 25 53.87 -0.59 4.53
N VAL A 26 53.36 -1.46 5.42
CA VAL A 26 52.24 -2.35 5.14
C VAL A 26 51.23 -1.57 4.28
N PRO A 27 50.83 -2.04 3.09
CA PRO A 27 49.75 -1.39 2.37
C PRO A 27 48.53 -1.50 3.27
N SER A 28 48.11 -0.35 3.82
CA SER A 28 46.82 -0.22 4.47
C SER A 28 45.80 -0.81 3.51
N ALA A 29 45.12 -1.87 3.95
CA ALA A 29 44.06 -2.51 3.19
C ALA A 29 43.18 -1.41 2.55
N PRO A 30 42.77 -1.55 1.28
CA PRO A 30 41.86 -0.58 0.69
C PRO A 30 40.72 -0.37 1.68
N GLN A 31 40.48 0.88 2.10
CA GLN A 31 39.37 1.24 2.96
C GLN A 31 38.16 0.51 2.38
N SER A 32 37.60 -0.46 3.13
CA SER A 32 36.41 -1.16 2.68
C SER A 32 35.39 -0.06 2.42
N VAL A 33 35.03 0.17 1.16
CA VAL A 33 33.90 1.03 0.83
C VAL A 33 32.75 0.39 1.59
N LYS A 34 32.32 1.00 2.70
CA LYS A 34 31.17 0.50 3.47
C LYS A 34 30.01 0.57 2.50
N SER A 35 29.61 -0.58 1.97
CA SER A 35 28.54 -0.61 0.99
C SER A 35 27.26 -0.13 1.67
N LEU A 36 26.61 0.83 1.02
CA LEU A 36 25.50 1.56 1.61
C LEU A 36 24.19 0.89 1.23
N THR A 37 23.29 0.81 2.19
CA THR A 37 21.90 0.50 1.90
C THR A 37 21.23 1.77 1.39
N ARG A 38 20.60 1.66 0.21
CA ARG A 38 19.83 2.74 -0.42
C ARG A 38 18.36 2.56 -0.11
N VAL A 39 17.65 3.64 0.15
CA VAL A 39 16.19 3.64 0.31
C VAL A 39 15.58 4.49 -0.77
N LEU A 40 14.67 3.91 -1.55
CA LEU A 40 13.87 4.63 -2.54
C LEU A 40 12.39 4.61 -2.18
N LEU A 41 11.66 5.61 -2.64
CA LEU A 41 10.22 5.76 -2.48
C LEU A 41 9.54 5.65 -3.84
N THR A 42 8.41 4.95 -3.87
CA THR A 42 7.49 4.81 -5.01
C THR A 42 6.05 4.86 -4.51
N ASP A 43 5.10 5.09 -5.41
CA ASP A 43 3.66 5.13 -5.14
C ASP A 43 2.89 4.08 -5.95
N ALA A 44 1.79 3.58 -5.37
CA ALA A 44 0.71 2.91 -6.07
C ALA A 44 -0.48 3.89 -6.27
N PRO A 45 -0.99 4.02 -7.49
CA PRO A 45 -1.70 5.23 -7.92
C PRO A 45 -2.98 5.57 -7.14
N PHE A 46 -3.22 6.86 -6.98
CA PHE A 46 -4.27 7.48 -6.15
C PHE A 46 -5.65 7.64 -6.81
N PRO A 47 -6.75 7.03 -6.32
CA PRO A 47 -7.99 6.82 -7.08
C PRO A 47 -8.81 8.10 -7.31
N TYR A 48 -8.41 9.21 -6.71
CA TYR A 48 -9.09 10.49 -6.91
C TYR A 48 -8.33 11.32 -7.94
N ASP A 49 -8.86 11.35 -9.16
CA ASP A 49 -8.38 12.21 -10.23
C ASP A 49 -8.49 13.71 -9.90
N SER A 50 -9.06 14.09 -8.76
CA SER A 50 -9.15 15.47 -8.27
C SER A 50 -7.92 15.97 -7.50
N VAL A 51 -7.03 15.08 -7.04
CA VAL A 51 -5.77 15.47 -6.38
C VAL A 51 -4.66 15.65 -7.40
N ALA A 52 -3.87 16.70 -7.22
CA ALA A 52 -2.72 17.02 -8.05
C ALA A 52 -1.43 16.42 -7.53
N SER A 53 -1.20 16.52 -6.21
CA SER A 53 0.04 16.08 -5.57
C SER A 53 -0.18 15.69 -4.12
N VAL A 54 0.69 14.80 -3.63
CA VAL A 54 0.75 14.39 -2.23
C VAL A 54 2.20 14.51 -1.80
N HIS A 55 2.49 15.50 -0.96
CA HIS A 55 3.82 15.78 -0.46
C HIS A 55 4.00 15.15 0.92
N LEU A 56 4.94 14.20 1.04
CA LEU A 56 5.36 13.64 2.32
C LEU A 56 6.73 14.21 2.69
N HIS A 57 6.81 14.93 3.81
CA HIS A 57 8.08 15.39 4.36
C HIS A 57 8.73 14.29 5.18
N VAL A 58 9.60 13.50 4.55
CA VAL A 58 10.29 12.39 5.21
C VAL A 58 11.41 12.93 6.08
N VAL A 59 11.29 12.68 7.40
CA VAL A 59 12.31 13.05 8.39
C VAL A 59 13.42 12.00 8.38
N ARG A 60 13.07 10.72 8.57
CA ARG A 60 14.03 9.61 8.63
C ARG A 60 13.45 8.26 8.25
N ILE A 61 14.33 7.35 7.85
CA ILE A 61 14.07 5.93 7.60
C ILE A 61 14.93 5.10 8.54
N GLU A 62 14.31 4.13 9.18
CA GLU A 62 14.96 3.22 10.13
C GLU A 62 14.57 1.77 9.85
N ALA A 63 15.46 0.84 10.19
CA ALA A 63 15.23 -0.60 10.06
C ALA A 63 15.42 -1.33 11.39
N ASN A 64 14.74 -2.47 11.53
CA ASN A 64 14.89 -3.37 12.67
C ASN A 64 15.04 -4.82 12.19
N THR A 65 15.93 -5.57 12.83
CA THR A 65 16.14 -7.00 12.58
C THR A 65 15.07 -7.87 13.23
N LEU A 66 14.28 -7.31 14.14
CA LEU A 66 13.14 -7.96 14.75
C LEU A 66 11.85 -7.60 14.01
N ALA A 67 10.98 -8.59 13.82
CA ALA A 67 9.61 -8.37 13.34
C ALA A 67 8.74 -7.72 14.44
N ASP A 68 8.98 -8.09 15.70
CA ASP A 68 8.40 -7.45 16.88
C ASP A 68 9.29 -6.28 17.31
N THR A 69 8.76 -5.07 17.20
CA THR A 69 9.48 -3.82 17.48
C THR A 69 9.00 -3.13 18.75
N THR A 70 8.27 -3.84 19.62
CA THR A 70 7.84 -3.30 20.92
C THR A 70 9.03 -3.18 21.90
N GLY A 71 9.13 -2.03 22.59
CA GLY A 71 10.32 -1.65 23.36
C GLY A 71 11.39 -0.95 22.51
N SER A 72 12.46 -0.45 23.12
CA SER A 72 13.54 0.28 22.42
C SER A 72 14.47 -0.66 21.64
N GLY A 73 13.93 -1.62 20.89
CA GLY A 73 14.71 -2.35 19.90
C GLY A 73 15.50 -1.33 19.09
N ALA A 74 16.81 -1.53 18.96
CA ALA A 74 17.70 -0.53 18.40
C ALA A 74 17.37 -0.34 16.90
N TRP A 75 16.49 0.62 16.62
CA TRP A 75 16.19 1.07 15.28
C TRP A 75 17.49 1.59 14.67
N ALA A 76 17.94 0.92 13.62
CA ALA A 76 19.12 1.33 12.90
C ALA A 76 18.72 2.43 11.91
N LEU A 77 19.23 3.64 12.12
CA LEU A 77 19.04 4.75 11.19
C LEU A 77 19.70 4.42 9.84
N ILE A 78 18.89 4.44 8.76
CA ILE A 78 19.40 4.28 7.40
C ILE A 78 19.63 5.65 6.76
N ALA A 79 18.68 6.57 6.94
CA ALA A 79 18.74 7.89 6.32
C ALA A 79 17.91 8.91 7.12
N GLU A 80 18.35 10.17 7.15
CA GLU A 80 17.61 11.30 7.74
C GLU A 80 17.55 12.47 6.75
N PRO A 81 16.74 12.36 5.67
CA PRO A 81 16.80 13.33 4.58
C PRO A 81 16.15 14.68 4.89
N ARG A 82 15.19 14.74 5.83
CA ARG A 82 14.40 15.94 6.16
C ARG A 82 13.92 16.69 4.90
N LYS A 83 13.31 15.95 3.98
CA LYS A 83 12.95 16.40 2.63
C LYS A 83 11.54 15.98 2.24
N SER A 84 10.85 16.85 1.49
CA SER A 84 9.54 16.55 0.92
C SER A 84 9.65 15.83 -0.43
N PHE A 85 8.79 14.83 -0.62
CA PHE A 85 8.65 14.05 -1.86
C PHE A 85 7.20 14.12 -2.31
N ASP A 86 6.95 14.50 -3.57
CA ASP A 86 5.63 14.33 -4.18
C ASP A 86 5.49 12.88 -4.63
N VAL A 87 4.77 12.08 -3.85
CA VAL A 87 4.66 10.64 -4.08
C VAL A 87 3.81 10.31 -5.31
N LEU A 88 2.86 11.18 -5.70
CA LEU A 88 2.09 10.96 -6.93
C LEU A 88 2.93 11.07 -8.21
N ALA A 89 4.10 11.70 -8.14
CA ALA A 89 5.05 11.74 -9.24
C ALA A 89 5.89 10.45 -9.37
N LEU A 90 5.79 9.53 -8.40
CA LEU A 90 6.61 8.32 -8.29
C LEU A 90 5.83 7.05 -8.64
N GLN A 91 5.05 7.09 -9.71
CA GLN A 91 4.24 5.97 -10.20
C GLN A 91 4.93 5.25 -11.36
N GLN A 92 4.36 4.13 -11.83
CA GLN A 92 4.86 3.40 -13.00
C GLN A 92 6.31 2.88 -12.87
N GLY A 93 6.76 2.61 -11.65
CA GLY A 93 8.14 2.21 -11.36
C GLY A 93 9.14 3.37 -11.30
N ALA A 94 8.68 4.63 -11.44
CA ALA A 94 9.50 5.78 -11.10
C ALA A 94 9.79 5.78 -9.60
N THR A 95 11.01 6.12 -9.22
CA THR A 95 11.44 6.14 -7.83
C THR A 95 12.21 7.42 -7.51
N ALA A 96 12.17 7.83 -6.24
CA ALA A 96 13.05 8.86 -5.70
C ALA A 96 13.98 8.26 -4.64
N LEU A 97 15.28 8.58 -4.71
CA LEU A 97 16.20 8.26 -3.63
C LEU A 97 15.84 9.10 -2.39
N VAL A 98 15.41 8.42 -1.33
CA VAL A 98 15.12 9.01 -0.03
C VAL A 98 16.43 9.27 0.71
N GLY A 99 17.35 8.31 0.68
CA GLY A 99 18.68 8.44 1.26
C GLY A 99 19.46 7.13 1.24
N GLN A 100 20.65 7.16 1.82
CA GLN A 100 21.51 6.00 1.92
C GLN A 100 22.32 6.03 3.22
N GLY A 101 22.59 4.86 3.78
CA GLY A 101 23.39 4.73 5.00
C GLY A 101 23.91 3.32 5.19
N ALA A 102 24.88 3.18 6.10
CA ALA A 102 25.44 1.88 6.42
C ALA A 102 24.47 1.11 7.31
N LEU A 103 24.11 -0.10 6.90
CA LEU A 103 23.43 -1.09 7.73
C LEU A 103 24.31 -2.33 7.82
N SER A 104 24.38 -2.94 9.01
CA SER A 104 25.05 -4.22 9.17
C SER A 104 24.37 -5.29 8.31
N ALA A 105 25.17 -6.20 7.77
CA ALA A 105 24.63 -7.35 7.04
C ALA A 105 23.69 -8.15 7.95
N GLY A 106 22.53 -8.56 7.43
CA GLY A 106 21.49 -9.22 8.20
C GLY A 106 20.12 -9.19 7.52
N ALA A 107 19.16 -9.87 8.14
CA ALA A 107 17.77 -9.86 7.72
C ALA A 107 17.00 -8.82 8.54
N TYR A 108 16.37 -7.87 7.86
CA TYR A 108 15.55 -6.82 8.49
C TYR A 108 14.08 -7.12 8.26
N HIS A 109 13.31 -7.11 9.34
CA HIS A 109 11.92 -7.57 9.39
C HIS A 109 10.94 -6.43 9.66
N ALA A 110 11.43 -5.22 9.94
CA ALA A 110 10.60 -4.03 10.05
C ALA A 110 11.32 -2.82 9.47
N ILE A 111 10.59 -1.98 8.77
CA ILE A 111 11.03 -0.70 8.25
C ILE A 111 10.02 0.36 8.71
N ARG A 112 10.53 1.50 9.19
CA ARG A 112 9.72 2.63 9.62
C ARG A 112 10.18 3.90 8.89
N MET A 113 9.21 4.62 8.36
CA MET A 113 9.37 5.94 7.78
C MET A 113 8.73 6.96 8.70
N THR A 114 9.50 7.90 9.25
CA THR A 114 8.93 9.01 10.03
C THR A 114 8.72 10.21 9.11
N ILE A 115 7.51 10.76 9.10
CA ILE A 115 7.18 11.98 8.37
C ILE A 115 6.95 13.15 9.32
N ASP A 116 7.12 14.37 8.84
CA ASP A 116 6.66 15.58 9.52
C ASP A 116 5.29 15.99 8.98
N THR A 117 4.27 15.88 9.81
CA THR A 117 2.87 16.12 9.42
C THR A 117 2.56 17.60 9.22
N SER A 118 3.33 18.52 9.83
CA SER A 118 3.17 19.96 9.64
C SER A 118 3.73 20.45 8.29
N ARG A 119 4.67 19.68 7.72
CA ARG A 119 5.32 19.96 6.43
C ARG A 119 4.85 19.06 5.29
N SER A 120 3.96 18.12 5.59
CA SER A 120 3.32 17.24 4.60
C SER A 120 1.97 17.83 4.16
N SER A 121 1.53 17.52 2.93
CA SER A 121 0.27 18.08 2.40
C SER A 121 -0.32 17.23 1.27
N VAL A 122 -1.63 17.36 1.08
CA VAL A 122 -2.34 16.90 -0.11
C VAL A 122 -2.89 18.14 -0.83
N VAL A 123 -2.73 18.23 -2.15
CA VAL A 123 -3.10 19.41 -2.94
C VAL A 123 -4.08 19.01 -4.04
N TRP A 124 -5.22 19.69 -4.12
CA TRP A 124 -6.21 19.51 -5.17
C TRP A 124 -5.73 20.09 -6.51
N LYS A 125 -6.31 19.64 -7.63
CA LYS A 125 -6.03 20.18 -8.98
C LYS A 125 -6.36 21.66 -9.16
N ASN A 126 -7.21 22.24 -8.31
CA ASN A 126 -7.45 23.68 -8.29
C ASN A 126 -6.36 24.48 -7.53
N GLY A 127 -5.31 23.81 -7.04
CA GLY A 127 -4.18 24.40 -6.31
C GLY A 127 -4.40 24.58 -4.80
N SER A 128 -5.62 24.36 -4.28
CA SER A 128 -5.88 24.46 -2.85
C SER A 128 -5.36 23.25 -2.08
N GLN A 129 -4.88 23.46 -0.86
CA GLN A 129 -4.51 22.37 0.04
C GLN A 129 -5.76 21.70 0.60
N ALA A 130 -5.78 20.37 0.57
CA ALA A 130 -6.78 19.58 1.26
C ALA A 130 -6.48 19.59 2.76
N ARG A 131 -7.54 19.55 3.58
CA ARG A 131 -7.40 19.20 4.98
C ARG A 131 -6.98 17.75 5.09
N VAL A 132 -6.07 17.44 6.01
CA VAL A 132 -5.59 16.09 6.26
C VAL A 132 -5.57 15.85 7.77
N ASN A 133 -6.34 14.87 8.21
CA ASN A 133 -6.18 14.24 9.49
C ASN A 133 -5.08 13.18 9.36
N TRP A 134 -3.88 13.57 9.79
CA TRP A 134 -2.68 12.74 9.73
C TRP A 134 -2.66 11.59 10.73
N GLN A 135 -3.67 11.49 11.61
CA GLN A 135 -3.69 10.50 12.67
C GLN A 135 -2.45 10.57 13.57
N ASN A 136 -1.90 11.78 13.78
CA ASN A 136 -0.76 11.98 14.66
C ASN A 136 -1.23 12.29 16.08
N TRP A 137 -1.03 11.34 16.98
CA TRP A 137 -1.41 11.44 18.40
C TRP A 137 -0.19 11.53 19.32
N SER A 138 1.02 11.64 18.77
CA SER A 138 2.26 11.70 19.54
C SER A 138 2.44 13.00 20.32
N GLY A 139 1.73 14.07 19.92
CA GLY A 139 1.94 15.43 20.43
C GLY A 139 3.16 16.13 19.82
N SER A 140 3.89 15.47 18.92
CA SER A 140 4.94 16.05 18.08
C SER A 140 4.47 16.19 16.64
N ASP A 141 5.17 16.95 15.80
CA ASP A 141 4.89 16.98 14.35
C ASP A 141 5.39 15.71 13.62
N GLU A 142 6.13 14.84 14.30
CA GLU A 142 6.67 13.61 13.70
C GLU A 142 5.72 12.44 13.86
N GLU A 143 5.33 11.83 12.75
CA GLU A 143 4.46 10.65 12.71
C GLU A 143 5.22 9.44 12.13
N PRO A 144 5.44 8.37 12.92
CA PRO A 144 6.05 7.14 12.44
C PRO A 144 5.07 6.27 11.66
N LEU A 145 5.36 6.06 10.38
CA LEU A 145 4.62 5.15 9.51
C LEU A 145 5.38 3.83 9.35
N TYR A 146 4.71 2.71 9.67
CA TYR A 146 5.30 1.38 9.61
C TYR A 146 4.99 0.73 8.26
N ALA A 147 6.04 0.24 7.59
CA ALA A 147 5.90 -0.50 6.36
C ALA A 147 5.74 -2.00 6.62
N LEU A 148 4.80 -2.64 5.93
CA LEU A 148 4.68 -4.09 5.88
C LEU A 148 5.93 -4.68 5.21
N VAL A 149 6.64 -5.53 5.94
CA VAL A 149 7.77 -6.33 5.45
C VAL A 149 7.33 -7.79 5.44
N GLU A 150 6.67 -8.21 4.36
CA GLU A 150 6.17 -9.60 4.24
C GLU A 150 7.31 -10.62 4.25
N TYR A 151 8.45 -10.25 3.67
CA TYR A 151 9.65 -11.05 3.63
C TYR A 151 10.85 -10.21 4.04
N PRO A 152 11.81 -10.80 4.78
CA PRO A 152 12.91 -10.03 5.33
C PRO A 152 13.74 -9.37 4.22
N VAL A 153 14.09 -8.11 4.44
CA VAL A 153 15.04 -7.39 3.61
C VAL A 153 16.44 -7.88 3.98
N ASN A 154 17.00 -8.73 3.13
CA ASN A 154 18.37 -9.20 3.29
C ASN A 154 19.36 -8.12 2.87
N VAL A 155 20.11 -7.58 3.83
CA VAL A 155 21.24 -6.67 3.60
C VAL A 155 22.52 -7.49 3.56
N SER A 156 23.24 -7.43 2.44
CA SER A 156 24.53 -8.11 2.28
C SER A 156 25.69 -7.23 2.73
N THR A 157 26.91 -7.75 2.71
CA THR A 157 28.12 -6.92 2.87
C THR A 157 28.30 -5.89 1.75
N GLN A 158 27.59 -6.06 0.63
CA GLN A 158 27.51 -5.12 -0.50
C GLN A 158 26.33 -4.14 -0.36
N GLY A 159 25.65 -4.11 0.79
CA GLY A 159 24.45 -3.32 1.01
C GLY A 159 23.19 -3.97 0.46
N ALA A 160 22.13 -3.17 0.34
CA ALA A 160 20.87 -3.53 -0.32
C ALA A 160 20.20 -2.27 -0.88
N GLU A 161 19.16 -2.48 -1.68
CA GLU A 161 18.27 -1.42 -2.10
C GLU A 161 16.86 -1.73 -1.63
N ILE A 162 16.34 -0.86 -0.77
CA ILE A 162 15.03 -0.97 -0.15
C ILE A 162 14.08 -0.04 -0.89
N ILE A 163 12.99 -0.59 -1.40
CA ILE A 163 11.90 0.18 -1.98
C ILE A 163 10.80 0.28 -0.94
N ILE A 164 10.46 1.51 -0.57
CA ILE A 164 9.24 1.84 0.17
C ILE A 164 8.17 2.14 -0.87
N ASP A 165 7.19 1.27 -0.94
CA ASP A 165 6.02 1.37 -1.82
C ASP A 165 4.84 1.87 -0.99
N PHE A 166 4.46 3.12 -1.23
CA PHE A 166 3.39 3.81 -0.52
C PHE A 166 2.14 3.77 -1.39
N ASP A 167 1.12 2.98 -1.05
CA ASP A 167 -0.14 3.00 -1.78
C ASP A 167 -0.92 4.25 -1.35
N VAL A 168 -0.69 5.39 -2.02
CA VAL A 168 -1.36 6.65 -1.66
C VAL A 168 -2.87 6.47 -1.77
N GLY A 169 -3.31 5.65 -2.73
CA GLY A 169 -4.70 5.40 -3.02
C GLY A 169 -5.51 4.79 -1.89
N ARG A 170 -4.90 3.88 -1.15
CA ARG A 170 -5.50 3.30 0.05
C ARG A 170 -5.07 4.01 1.33
N SER A 171 -3.98 4.76 1.26
CA SER A 171 -3.45 5.48 2.41
C SER A 171 -4.23 6.76 2.73
N PHE A 172 -4.74 7.48 1.74
CA PHE A 172 -5.50 8.71 2.00
C PHE A 172 -6.96 8.53 1.61
N LEU A 173 -7.80 8.30 2.62
CA LEU A 173 -9.24 8.14 2.43
C LEU A 173 -9.92 9.49 2.60
N TYR A 174 -10.62 9.95 1.56
CA TYR A 174 -11.32 11.23 1.67
C TYR A 174 -12.62 11.07 2.49
N ASN A 175 -12.71 11.80 3.59
CA ASN A 175 -13.94 11.94 4.34
C ASN A 175 -14.83 12.98 3.66
N PHE A 176 -15.80 12.51 2.87
CA PHE A 176 -16.78 13.39 2.21
C PHE A 176 -17.75 14.08 3.20
N TYR A 177 -17.68 13.73 4.50
CA TYR A 177 -18.62 14.13 5.55
C TYR A 177 -17.87 14.84 6.68
N GLY A 178 -18.57 15.61 7.51
CA GLY A 178 -17.92 16.38 8.58
C GLY A 178 -16.95 17.44 8.04
N ALA A 179 -15.67 17.39 8.44
CA ALA A 179 -14.67 18.41 8.14
C ALA A 179 -14.18 18.46 6.68
N LYS A 180 -14.62 17.53 5.81
CA LYS A 180 -14.22 17.43 4.40
C LYS A 180 -12.70 17.37 4.25
N GLU A 181 -12.11 16.31 4.80
CA GLU A 181 -10.66 16.13 4.92
C GLU A 181 -10.22 14.72 4.51
N PHE A 182 -8.97 14.54 4.13
CA PHE A 182 -8.36 13.22 4.04
C PHE A 182 -8.05 12.67 5.41
N ILE A 183 -8.19 11.36 5.58
CA ILE A 183 -7.71 10.62 6.75
C ILE A 183 -6.57 9.73 6.27
N LEU A 184 -5.39 9.85 6.90
CA LEU A 184 -4.25 8.97 6.63
C LEU A 184 -4.47 7.61 7.33
N MET A 185 -4.40 6.53 6.57
CA MET A 185 -4.40 5.13 7.00
C MET A 185 -3.28 4.39 6.25
N PRO A 186 -2.02 4.46 6.71
CA PRO A 186 -0.87 4.10 5.90
C PRO A 186 -0.95 2.65 5.38
N GLN A 187 -0.91 2.49 4.07
CA GLN A 187 -0.74 1.23 3.36
C GLN A 187 0.62 1.27 2.67
N ILE A 188 1.65 0.87 3.43
CA ILE A 188 3.04 0.98 3.02
C ILE A 188 3.66 -0.40 3.04
N ARG A 189 4.43 -0.73 2.02
CA ARG A 189 5.23 -1.95 1.93
C ARG A 189 6.70 -1.60 1.78
N ALA A 190 7.58 -2.40 2.36
CA ALA A 190 9.02 -2.31 2.12
C ALA A 190 9.54 -3.62 1.55
N ILE A 191 10.29 -3.53 0.45
CA ILE A 191 10.78 -4.69 -0.29
C ILE A 191 12.21 -4.49 -0.78
N ASN A 192 13.00 -5.57 -0.81
CA ASN A 192 14.33 -5.55 -1.41
C ASN A 192 14.21 -5.62 -2.93
N SER A 193 14.70 -4.60 -3.65
CA SER A 193 14.55 -4.51 -5.11
C SER A 193 15.18 -5.71 -5.84
N ALA A 194 16.25 -6.30 -5.29
CA ALA A 194 16.91 -7.47 -5.85
C ALA A 194 16.03 -8.73 -5.89
N ALA A 195 14.95 -8.78 -5.08
CA ALA A 195 13.99 -9.88 -5.07
C ALA A 195 12.74 -9.61 -5.92
N THR A 196 12.73 -8.50 -6.67
CA THR A 196 11.54 -8.01 -7.37
C THR A 196 11.71 -7.98 -8.89
N GLY A 197 10.60 -8.10 -9.59
CA GLY A 197 10.46 -7.83 -11.01
C GLY A 197 9.32 -6.84 -11.28
N THR A 198 8.99 -6.67 -12.55
CA THR A 198 7.95 -5.74 -13.01
C THR A 198 6.97 -6.44 -13.94
N ILE A 199 5.67 -6.11 -13.86
CA ILE A 199 4.70 -6.40 -14.92
C ILE A 199 4.42 -5.09 -15.64
N ALA A 200 4.61 -5.03 -16.96
CA ALA A 200 4.37 -3.81 -17.72
C ALA A 200 3.78 -4.09 -19.11
N GLY A 201 2.97 -3.16 -19.60
CA GLY A 201 2.40 -3.25 -20.94
C GLY A 201 1.49 -2.09 -21.26
N SER A 202 0.48 -2.36 -22.09
CA SER A 202 -0.51 -1.37 -22.49
C SER A 202 -1.93 -1.89 -22.33
N VAL A 203 -2.83 -0.98 -22.00
CA VAL A 203 -4.28 -1.20 -21.99
C VAL A 203 -4.87 -0.51 -23.21
N THR A 204 -5.56 -1.27 -24.04
CA THR A 204 -6.25 -0.78 -25.24
C THR A 204 -7.70 -1.24 -25.27
N SER A 205 -8.48 -0.71 -26.21
CA SER A 205 -9.78 -1.24 -26.58
C SER A 205 -10.10 -0.81 -28.02
N ASP A 206 -10.89 -1.60 -28.72
CA ASP A 206 -11.38 -1.31 -30.07
C ASP A 206 -12.84 -0.81 -30.06
N TYR A 207 -13.33 -0.31 -28.92
CA TYR A 207 -14.77 -0.07 -28.77
C TYR A 207 -15.36 0.95 -29.76
N THR A 208 -14.53 1.83 -30.33
CA THR A 208 -14.90 2.79 -31.38
C THR A 208 -14.74 2.24 -32.81
N GLY A 209 -14.48 0.94 -32.99
CA GLY A 209 -14.17 0.31 -34.28
C GLY A 209 -12.70 0.40 -34.71
N ALA A 210 -11.83 0.99 -33.88
CA ALA A 210 -10.39 1.04 -34.06
C ALA A 210 -9.69 0.91 -32.71
N THR A 211 -8.57 0.21 -32.65
CA THR A 211 -7.80 0.04 -31.40
C THR A 211 -7.27 1.37 -30.92
N ARG A 212 -7.63 1.76 -29.69
CA ARG A 212 -7.20 2.98 -29.01
C ARG A 212 -6.61 2.65 -27.64
N PRO A 213 -5.67 3.46 -27.14
CA PRO A 213 -5.21 3.36 -25.76
C PRO A 213 -6.34 3.73 -24.78
N ILE A 214 -6.35 3.08 -23.61
CA ILE A 214 -7.25 3.39 -22.51
C ILE A 214 -6.45 3.98 -21.38
N ALA A 215 -6.62 5.28 -21.13
CA ALA A 215 -6.04 5.98 -20.00
C ALA A 215 -6.77 5.64 -18.70
N ASN A 216 -6.10 5.82 -17.55
CA ASN A 216 -6.65 5.64 -16.20
C ASN A 216 -7.26 4.27 -15.93
N ALA A 217 -6.92 3.24 -16.72
CA ALA A 217 -7.38 1.89 -16.45
C ALA A 217 -6.67 1.37 -15.20
N ASN A 218 -7.43 0.82 -14.26
CA ASN A 218 -6.90 0.18 -13.07
C ASN A 218 -6.27 -1.15 -13.42
N VAL A 219 -5.06 -1.37 -12.93
CA VAL A 219 -4.34 -2.64 -13.00
C VAL A 219 -4.14 -3.14 -11.58
N THR A 220 -4.77 -4.24 -11.23
CA THR A 220 -4.75 -4.82 -9.88
C THR A 220 -4.05 -6.16 -9.92
N LEU A 221 -3.01 -6.31 -9.12
CA LEU A 221 -2.28 -7.57 -8.96
C LEU A 221 -2.74 -8.29 -7.70
N CYS A 222 -3.20 -9.53 -7.83
CA CYS A 222 -3.68 -10.34 -6.73
C CYS A 222 -2.80 -11.57 -6.50
N GLY A 223 -2.52 -11.89 -5.24
CA GLY A 223 -1.72 -13.07 -4.86
C GLY A 223 -2.49 -14.39 -4.84
N GLY A 224 -3.80 -14.36 -5.04
CA GLY A 224 -4.68 -15.54 -5.12
C GLY A 224 -5.35 -15.69 -6.49
N ALA A 225 -6.07 -16.80 -6.68
CA ALA A 225 -6.87 -17.03 -7.89
C ALA A 225 -8.07 -16.07 -7.98
N ALA A 226 -8.63 -15.65 -6.84
CA ALA A 226 -9.67 -14.64 -6.79
C ALA A 226 -9.03 -13.23 -6.86
N CYS A 227 -9.42 -12.47 -7.89
CA CYS A 227 -9.05 -11.06 -8.04
C CYS A 227 -10.29 -10.17 -8.22
N GLU A 228 -11.40 -10.61 -7.62
CA GLU A 228 -12.68 -9.90 -7.59
C GLU A 228 -12.99 -9.46 -6.15
N PRO A 229 -13.48 -8.23 -5.93
CA PRO A 229 -14.01 -7.80 -4.64
C PRO A 229 -15.16 -8.70 -4.16
N PRO A 230 -15.35 -8.89 -2.84
CA PRO A 230 -14.55 -8.33 -1.75
C PRO A 230 -13.29 -9.15 -1.42
N ASN A 231 -13.14 -10.34 -2.01
CA ASN A 231 -12.18 -11.35 -1.56
C ASN A 231 -10.82 -11.28 -2.27
N ALA A 232 -10.54 -10.20 -3.00
CA ALA A 232 -9.28 -10.02 -3.70
C ALA A 232 -8.13 -9.79 -2.69
N TYR A 233 -7.14 -10.70 -2.68
CA TYR A 233 -5.89 -10.48 -1.97
C TYR A 233 -4.97 -9.60 -2.81
N ILE A 234 -5.11 -8.28 -2.67
CA ILE A 234 -4.39 -7.33 -3.54
C ILE A 234 -2.97 -7.09 -3.04
N VAL A 235 -2.00 -7.41 -3.88
CA VAL A 235 -0.55 -7.29 -3.64
C VAL A 235 0.00 -5.94 -4.09
N ALA A 236 -0.49 -5.42 -5.22
CA ALA A 236 -0.06 -4.15 -5.79
C ALA A 236 -1.11 -3.61 -6.76
N THR A 237 -1.07 -2.31 -7.01
CA THR A 237 -1.92 -1.64 -8.00
C THR A 237 -1.08 -0.75 -8.91
N SER A 238 -1.60 -0.50 -10.12
CA SER A 238 -1.09 0.49 -11.05
C SER A 238 -2.25 1.06 -11.87
N ARG A 239 -1.96 2.06 -12.70
CA ARG A 239 -2.91 2.63 -13.67
C ARG A 239 -2.24 2.81 -15.00
N SER A 240 -3.01 2.86 -16.07
CA SER A 240 -2.47 3.25 -17.37
C SER A 240 -2.35 4.78 -17.53
N ASP A 241 -1.27 5.22 -18.18
CA ASP A 241 -1.07 6.61 -18.59
C ASP A 241 -1.98 7.01 -19.77
N SER A 242 -1.86 8.25 -20.25
CA SER A 242 -2.65 8.75 -21.40
C SER A 242 -2.41 7.99 -22.71
N ALA A 243 -1.29 7.27 -22.83
CA ALA A 243 -0.97 6.39 -23.95
C ALA A 243 -1.35 4.92 -23.66
N GLY A 244 -2.07 4.66 -22.57
CA GLY A 244 -2.50 3.33 -22.15
C GLY A 244 -1.40 2.50 -21.50
N ARG A 245 -0.18 3.02 -21.31
CA ARG A 245 0.95 2.25 -20.78
C ARG A 245 0.88 2.14 -19.27
N TYR A 246 1.24 0.99 -18.73
CA TYR A 246 1.29 0.76 -17.29
C TYR A 246 2.51 -0.08 -16.89
N ALA A 247 2.91 0.04 -15.64
CA ALA A 247 3.89 -0.78 -14.96
C ALA A 247 3.49 -0.98 -13.49
N VAL A 248 3.44 -2.23 -13.06
CA VAL A 248 3.38 -2.67 -11.66
C VAL A 248 4.80 -3.13 -11.30
N ALA A 249 5.59 -2.22 -10.74
CA ALA A 249 6.99 -2.46 -10.41
C ALA A 249 7.17 -2.96 -8.97
N PHE A 250 8.39 -3.44 -8.68
CA PHE A 250 8.81 -3.86 -7.34
C PHE A 250 7.93 -4.97 -6.74
N VAL A 251 7.43 -5.85 -7.60
CA VAL A 251 6.64 -7.01 -7.21
C VAL A 251 7.57 -8.18 -7.00
N ARG A 252 7.42 -8.92 -5.89
CA ARG A 252 8.25 -10.09 -5.62
C ARG A 252 8.12 -11.13 -6.74
N ALA A 253 9.21 -11.85 -7.02
CA ALA A 253 9.12 -13.01 -7.89
C ALA A 253 8.05 -14.00 -7.41
N GLY A 254 7.21 -14.49 -8.33
CA GLY A 254 6.02 -15.28 -7.99
C GLY A 254 5.03 -15.38 -9.16
N SER A 255 3.90 -16.02 -8.92
CA SER A 255 2.80 -16.12 -9.88
C SER A 255 1.57 -15.40 -9.33
N TYR A 256 0.90 -14.63 -10.17
CA TYR A 256 -0.17 -13.72 -9.77
C TYR A 256 -1.34 -13.75 -10.74
N THR A 257 -2.49 -13.30 -10.25
CA THR A 257 -3.65 -12.96 -11.09
C THR A 257 -3.66 -11.46 -11.32
N VAL A 258 -3.75 -11.02 -12.57
CA VAL A 258 -3.85 -9.60 -12.93
C VAL A 258 -5.26 -9.29 -13.40
N ARG A 259 -5.92 -8.33 -12.76
CA ARG A 259 -7.19 -7.75 -13.23
C ARG A 259 -6.91 -6.38 -13.83
N VAL A 260 -7.40 -6.15 -15.05
CA VAL A 260 -7.38 -4.83 -15.70
C VAL A 260 -8.81 -4.39 -15.98
N GLU A 261 -9.16 -3.17 -15.59
CA GLU A 261 -10.49 -2.61 -15.78
C GLU A 261 -10.47 -1.09 -15.94
N GLN A 262 -11.51 -0.51 -16.52
CA GLN A 262 -11.70 0.94 -16.58
C GLN A 262 -13.03 1.29 -15.89
N PRO A 263 -13.03 1.60 -14.58
CA PRO A 263 -14.26 1.82 -13.81
C PRO A 263 -15.14 2.94 -14.34
N ASP A 264 -14.58 3.93 -15.04
CA ASP A 264 -15.36 5.02 -15.62
C ASP A 264 -16.08 4.65 -16.92
N TYR A 265 -15.69 3.53 -17.54
CA TYR A 265 -16.26 2.99 -18.77
C TYR A 265 -16.96 1.65 -18.46
N PRO A 266 -18.16 1.66 -17.84
CA PRO A 266 -18.90 0.44 -17.53
C PRO A 266 -19.20 -0.42 -18.76
N PHE A 267 -19.17 0.16 -19.97
CA PHE A 267 -19.35 -0.55 -21.24
C PHE A 267 -18.11 -1.35 -21.69
N LEU A 268 -17.03 -1.40 -20.89
CA LEU A 268 -15.88 -2.27 -21.10
C LEU A 268 -15.84 -3.38 -20.04
N ASN A 269 -15.62 -4.62 -20.49
CA ASN A 269 -15.42 -5.77 -19.62
C ASN A 269 -14.01 -5.77 -19.02
N PRO A 270 -13.83 -6.24 -17.77
CA PRO A 270 -12.52 -6.34 -17.18
C PRO A 270 -11.83 -7.56 -17.82
N VAL A 271 -10.51 -7.55 -17.82
CA VAL A 271 -9.75 -8.72 -18.23
C VAL A 271 -9.00 -9.24 -17.03
N ILE A 272 -9.20 -10.52 -16.73
CA ILE A 272 -8.49 -11.24 -15.66
C ILE A 272 -7.54 -12.23 -16.33
N VAL A 273 -6.25 -12.08 -16.05
CA VAL A 273 -5.19 -12.93 -16.55
C VAL A 273 -4.58 -13.68 -15.37
N ALA A 274 -4.81 -14.98 -15.31
CA ALA A 274 -4.24 -15.84 -14.28
C ALA A 274 -2.79 -16.24 -14.60
N ASN A 275 -2.06 -16.66 -13.57
CA ASN A 275 -0.72 -17.24 -13.67
C ASN A 275 0.33 -16.33 -14.33
N VAL A 276 0.19 -15.01 -14.21
CA VAL A 276 1.18 -14.04 -14.68
C VAL A 276 2.41 -14.17 -13.78
N THR A 277 3.53 -14.62 -14.36
CA THR A 277 4.76 -14.88 -13.62
C THR A 277 5.62 -13.63 -13.56
N VAL A 278 6.19 -13.34 -12.41
CA VAL A 278 7.20 -12.31 -12.18
C VAL A 278 8.50 -12.99 -11.79
N SER A 279 9.59 -12.63 -12.46
CA SER A 279 10.95 -13.07 -12.13
C SER A 279 11.74 -11.88 -11.60
N ALA A 280 12.63 -12.13 -10.62
CA ALA A 280 13.47 -11.08 -10.06
C ALA A 280 14.41 -10.50 -11.13
N GLY A 281 14.48 -9.17 -11.21
CA GLY A 281 15.28 -8.43 -12.20
C GLY A 281 14.63 -8.28 -13.58
N ASP A 282 13.53 -8.99 -13.85
CA ASP A 282 12.90 -9.03 -15.17
C ASP A 282 11.63 -8.18 -15.28
N THR A 283 11.25 -7.84 -16.51
CA THR A 283 9.96 -7.26 -16.84
C THR A 283 9.10 -8.25 -17.62
N THR A 284 8.03 -8.72 -17.01
CA THR A 284 6.97 -9.50 -17.67
C THR A 284 6.09 -8.57 -18.50
N ARG A 285 6.05 -8.78 -19.81
CA ARG A 285 5.21 -8.02 -20.73
C ARG A 285 3.77 -8.54 -20.71
N LEU A 286 2.81 -7.66 -20.46
CA LEU A 286 1.39 -8.00 -20.46
C LEU A 286 0.60 -6.89 -21.16
N ALA A 287 0.27 -7.08 -22.43
CA ALA A 287 -0.65 -6.19 -23.15
C ALA A 287 -2.08 -6.71 -23.00
N VAL A 288 -3.03 -5.80 -22.73
CA VAL A 288 -4.43 -6.15 -22.46
C VAL A 288 -5.34 -5.28 -23.32
N SER A 289 -6.27 -5.91 -24.04
CA SER A 289 -7.37 -5.20 -24.72
C SER A 289 -8.65 -5.43 -23.93
N LEU A 290 -9.28 -4.35 -23.47
CA LEU A 290 -10.57 -4.40 -22.78
C LEU A 290 -11.70 -4.55 -23.82
N PRO A 291 -12.43 -5.68 -23.85
CA PRO A 291 -13.50 -5.88 -24.81
C PRO A 291 -14.75 -5.08 -24.41
N LYS A 292 -15.61 -4.80 -25.40
CA LYS A 292 -16.95 -4.24 -25.13
C LYS A 292 -17.72 -5.19 -24.21
N ALA A 293 -18.47 -4.62 -23.27
CA ALA A 293 -19.54 -5.34 -22.60
C ALA A 293 -20.53 -5.88 -23.65
N GLY A 294 -20.98 -7.12 -23.48
CA GLY A 294 -21.84 -7.80 -24.46
C GLY A 294 -21.13 -8.30 -25.72
N SER A 295 -19.79 -8.28 -25.81
CA SER A 295 -19.05 -8.78 -26.99
C SER A 295 -19.27 -10.27 -27.30
N GLY A 296 -19.79 -11.04 -26.34
CA GLY A 296 -20.24 -12.43 -26.54
C GLY A 296 -21.63 -12.56 -27.19
N GLY A 297 -22.28 -11.44 -27.51
CA GLY A 297 -23.69 -11.38 -27.87
C GLY A 297 -24.60 -11.35 -26.65
N GLY A 298 -25.82 -10.84 -26.83
CA GLY A 298 -26.84 -10.78 -25.78
C GLY A 298 -26.91 -9.44 -25.06
N ALA A 299 -28.07 -9.21 -24.46
CA ALA A 299 -28.33 -8.04 -23.62
C ALA A 299 -27.51 -8.11 -22.34
N TYR A 300 -27.07 -6.95 -21.85
CA TYR A 300 -26.27 -6.86 -20.64
C TYR A 300 -26.69 -5.66 -19.79
N VAL A 301 -26.41 -5.78 -18.49
CA VAL A 301 -26.33 -4.68 -17.53
C VAL A 301 -24.99 -4.83 -16.84
N ARG A 302 -24.28 -3.72 -16.61
CA ARG A 302 -22.95 -3.76 -16.03
C ARG A 302 -22.71 -2.58 -15.11
N ILE A 303 -22.45 -2.84 -13.84
CA ILE A 303 -22.19 -1.83 -12.81
C ILE A 303 -20.68 -1.62 -12.65
N SER A 304 -20.25 -0.37 -12.48
CA SER A 304 -18.85 -0.03 -12.20
C SER A 304 -18.74 1.21 -11.32
N GLY A 305 -17.59 1.36 -10.67
CA GLY A 305 -17.25 2.50 -9.81
C GLY A 305 -16.37 2.08 -8.64
N PRO A 306 -16.14 2.98 -7.68
CA PRO A 306 -15.39 2.66 -6.45
C PRO A 306 -16.09 1.57 -5.63
N THR A 307 -15.30 0.75 -4.94
CA THR A 307 -15.80 -0.38 -4.12
C THR A 307 -15.61 -0.17 -2.62
N SER A 308 -15.17 1.03 -2.20
CA SER A 308 -15.03 1.39 -0.80
C SER A 308 -15.46 2.82 -0.55
N VAL A 309 -16.01 3.05 0.64
CA VAL A 309 -16.46 4.36 1.11
C VAL A 309 -16.39 4.39 2.64
N GLY A 310 -16.08 5.52 3.27
CA GLY A 310 -16.19 5.64 4.72
C GLY A 310 -17.66 5.76 5.18
N VAL A 311 -17.97 5.49 6.45
CA VAL A 311 -19.23 5.97 7.07
C VAL A 311 -19.30 7.49 6.93
N GLY A 312 -20.48 8.01 6.64
CA GLY A 312 -20.60 9.32 6.03
C GLY A 312 -20.39 9.15 4.54
N GLY A 313 -19.16 8.97 4.06
CA GLY A 313 -18.67 9.00 2.66
C GLY A 313 -19.64 8.82 1.48
N THR A 314 -19.38 9.47 0.35
CA THR A 314 -20.15 9.30 -0.90
C THR A 314 -19.24 8.87 -2.03
N ILE A 315 -19.68 7.87 -2.78
CA ILE A 315 -19.09 7.47 -4.05
C ILE A 315 -20.16 7.50 -5.15
N SER A 316 -19.72 7.60 -6.41
CA SER A 316 -20.61 7.53 -7.58
C SER A 316 -20.36 6.24 -8.34
N LEU A 317 -21.44 5.54 -8.68
CA LEU A 317 -21.44 4.35 -9.52
C LEU A 317 -22.10 4.67 -10.88
N LYS A 318 -21.74 3.88 -11.89
CA LYS A 318 -22.29 3.96 -13.24
C LYS A 318 -22.79 2.58 -13.67
N ALA A 319 -23.78 2.54 -14.56
CA ALA A 319 -24.26 1.33 -15.20
C ALA A 319 -24.21 1.47 -16.72
N ALA A 320 -23.72 0.46 -17.43
CA ALA A 320 -23.92 0.35 -18.88
C ALA A 320 -24.99 -0.71 -19.17
N VAL A 321 -25.84 -0.44 -20.15
CA VAL A 321 -26.89 -1.36 -20.59
C VAL A 321 -26.75 -1.58 -22.09
N GLY A 322 -26.88 -2.83 -22.54
CA GLY A 322 -26.91 -3.18 -23.95
C GLY A 322 -28.10 -4.02 -24.36
N ASP A 323 -28.48 -3.91 -25.63
CA ASP A 323 -29.56 -4.68 -26.24
C ASP A 323 -29.15 -6.13 -26.57
N ALA A 324 -30.07 -6.93 -27.10
CA ALA A 324 -29.81 -8.34 -27.45
C ALA A 324 -28.67 -8.54 -28.46
N GLY A 325 -28.34 -7.52 -29.25
CA GLY A 325 -27.21 -7.51 -30.18
C GLY A 325 -25.89 -7.06 -29.54
N GLY A 326 -25.88 -6.74 -28.23
CA GLY A 326 -24.73 -6.20 -27.52
C GLY A 326 -24.50 -4.70 -27.77
N ASN A 327 -25.43 -3.99 -28.41
CA ASN A 327 -25.28 -2.57 -28.69
C ASN A 327 -25.65 -1.74 -27.45
N PRO A 328 -24.89 -0.68 -27.11
CA PRO A 328 -25.24 0.19 -25.99
C PRO A 328 -26.62 0.84 -26.15
N VAL A 329 -27.41 0.81 -25.09
CA VAL A 329 -28.70 1.52 -24.99
C VAL A 329 -28.45 2.91 -24.43
N VAL A 330 -28.86 3.94 -25.15
CA VAL A 330 -28.71 5.35 -24.73
C VAL A 330 -29.83 5.70 -23.73
N ASN A 331 -29.46 6.34 -22.62
CA ASN A 331 -30.36 6.73 -21.52
C ASN A 331 -31.21 5.55 -20.98
N PRO A 332 -30.58 4.43 -20.57
CA PRO A 332 -31.32 3.26 -20.13
C PRO A 332 -32.05 3.53 -18.81
N ALA A 333 -33.20 2.90 -18.64
CA ALA A 333 -33.91 2.89 -17.36
C ALA A 333 -33.23 1.87 -16.43
N VAL A 334 -32.45 2.36 -15.45
CA VAL A 334 -31.78 1.52 -14.46
C VAL A 334 -32.40 1.74 -13.09
N SER A 335 -32.77 0.65 -12.44
CA SER A 335 -33.16 0.60 -11.04
C SER A 335 -31.97 0.22 -10.18
N TRP A 336 -31.82 0.88 -9.04
CA TRP A 336 -30.69 0.70 -8.14
C TRP A 336 -31.18 0.25 -6.77
N ALA A 337 -30.55 -0.79 -6.22
CA ALA A 337 -30.88 -1.33 -4.91
C ALA A 337 -29.62 -1.59 -4.08
N SER A 338 -29.76 -1.53 -2.77
CA SER A 338 -28.71 -1.94 -1.83
C SER A 338 -29.22 -3.14 -1.04
N SER A 339 -28.38 -4.15 -0.84
CA SER A 339 -28.69 -5.30 0.00
C SER A 339 -28.86 -4.91 1.47
N ASN A 340 -28.27 -3.78 1.89
CA ASN A 340 -28.44 -3.23 3.24
C ASN A 340 -28.29 -1.70 3.21
N SER A 341 -29.42 -1.00 3.15
CA SER A 341 -29.46 0.47 3.14
C SER A 341 -29.05 1.11 4.46
N ALA A 342 -28.94 0.36 5.56
CA ALA A 342 -28.38 0.83 6.82
C ALA A 342 -26.84 0.83 6.82
N ILE A 343 -26.20 -0.01 6.00
CA ILE A 343 -24.75 -0.03 5.78
C ILE A 343 -24.38 0.94 4.65
N ALA A 344 -24.97 0.77 3.47
CA ALA A 344 -24.73 1.65 2.32
C ALA A 344 -26.06 2.00 1.65
N GLN A 345 -26.44 3.27 1.64
CA GLN A 345 -27.63 3.73 0.94
C GLN A 345 -27.28 4.12 -0.49
N VAL A 346 -28.03 3.61 -1.46
CA VAL A 346 -27.91 4.00 -2.86
C VAL A 346 -29.08 4.88 -3.29
N THR A 347 -28.82 5.89 -4.11
CA THR A 347 -29.83 6.70 -4.81
C THR A 347 -29.41 6.84 -6.26
N GLY A 348 -30.20 6.27 -7.16
CA GLY A 348 -29.94 6.25 -8.60
C GLY A 348 -30.69 7.32 -9.38
N VAL A 349 -30.08 7.85 -10.44
CA VAL A 349 -30.69 8.68 -11.47
C VAL A 349 -30.21 8.16 -12.83
N GLY A 350 -31.12 7.53 -13.57
CA GLY A 350 -30.78 6.88 -14.84
C GLY A 350 -29.66 5.85 -14.65
N ASP A 351 -28.64 5.93 -15.50
CA ASP A 351 -27.47 5.05 -15.51
C ASP A 351 -26.37 5.43 -14.50
N THR A 352 -26.66 6.32 -13.56
CA THR A 352 -25.74 6.73 -12.49
C THR A 352 -26.38 6.56 -11.12
N ALA A 353 -25.57 6.34 -10.09
CA ALA A 353 -26.03 6.32 -8.71
C ALA A 353 -25.03 6.90 -7.73
N SER A 354 -25.54 7.56 -6.70
CA SER A 354 -24.77 7.96 -5.53
C SER A 354 -24.94 6.93 -4.42
N VAL A 355 -23.82 6.46 -3.84
CA VAL A 355 -23.81 5.56 -2.69
C VAL A 355 -23.22 6.27 -1.48
N ILE A 356 -23.97 6.29 -0.39
CA ILE A 356 -23.62 6.91 0.88
C ILE A 356 -23.32 5.80 1.90
N GLY A 357 -22.13 5.81 2.50
CA GLY A 357 -21.78 4.93 3.61
C GLY A 357 -22.50 5.37 4.89
N ARG A 358 -23.31 4.51 5.50
CA ARG A 358 -24.12 4.82 6.70
C ARG A 358 -23.64 4.11 7.97
N ALA A 359 -23.16 2.88 7.86
CA ALA A 359 -22.59 2.14 8.97
C ALA A 359 -21.45 1.24 8.47
N ALA A 360 -20.51 0.93 9.36
CA ALA A 360 -19.42 0.00 9.07
C ALA A 360 -19.99 -1.33 8.57
N GLY A 361 -19.36 -1.93 7.57
CA GLY A 361 -19.73 -3.25 7.08
C GLY A 361 -19.71 -3.32 5.56
N TYR A 362 -20.33 -4.36 5.02
CA TYR A 362 -20.35 -4.62 3.60
C TYR A 362 -21.78 -4.61 3.07
N ALA A 363 -21.99 -3.97 1.93
CA ALA A 363 -23.26 -3.97 1.22
C ALA A 363 -23.03 -4.27 -0.26
N THR A 364 -23.95 -5.02 -0.87
CA THR A 364 -23.97 -5.27 -2.31
C THR A 364 -24.93 -4.27 -2.93
N ILE A 365 -24.44 -3.49 -3.90
CA ILE A 365 -25.27 -2.60 -4.71
C ILE A 365 -25.64 -3.30 -6.01
N THR A 366 -26.92 -3.33 -6.35
CA THR A 366 -27.45 -3.95 -7.56
C THR A 366 -27.93 -2.87 -8.52
N ALA A 367 -27.51 -2.93 -9.77
CA ALA A 367 -28.09 -2.18 -10.88
C ALA A 367 -28.89 -3.15 -11.76
N ALA A 368 -30.15 -2.82 -12.06
CA ALA A 368 -31.02 -3.68 -12.87
C ALA A 368 -31.76 -2.87 -13.96
N SER A 369 -31.85 -3.45 -15.15
CA SER A 369 -32.59 -2.90 -16.30
C SER A 369 -33.30 -4.05 -17.03
N GLY A 370 -34.62 -3.93 -17.20
CA GLY A 370 -35.44 -5.02 -17.75
C GLY A 370 -35.43 -6.25 -16.84
N GLN A 371 -34.95 -7.38 -17.36
CA GLN A 371 -34.82 -8.66 -16.61
C GLN A 371 -33.37 -8.98 -16.23
N LEU A 372 -32.46 -8.04 -16.45
CA LEU A 372 -31.03 -8.21 -16.21
C LEU A 372 -30.60 -7.37 -15.02
N SER A 373 -29.61 -7.86 -14.30
CA SER A 373 -28.99 -7.14 -13.19
C SER A 373 -27.51 -7.48 -13.07
N ASP A 374 -26.74 -6.54 -12.56
CA ASP A 374 -25.36 -6.74 -12.15
C ASP A 374 -25.14 -6.15 -10.75
N THR A 375 -24.10 -6.60 -10.05
CA THR A 375 -23.85 -6.24 -8.65
C THR A 375 -22.42 -5.80 -8.40
N LEU A 376 -22.26 -4.80 -7.53
CA LEU A 376 -20.97 -4.32 -7.05
C LEU A 376 -20.92 -4.38 -5.52
N GLY A 377 -19.85 -4.97 -5.00
CA GLY A 377 -19.55 -4.96 -3.58
C GLY A 377 -19.02 -3.61 -3.10
N VAL A 378 -19.63 -3.04 -2.05
CA VAL A 378 -19.17 -1.81 -1.41
C VAL A 378 -18.82 -2.10 0.05
N GLN A 379 -17.53 -1.96 0.38
CA GLN A 379 -17.05 -1.98 1.75
C GLN A 379 -17.22 -0.58 2.36
N VAL A 380 -18.03 -0.47 3.39
CA VAL A 380 -18.17 0.74 4.21
C VAL A 380 -17.22 0.63 5.39
N LEU A 381 -16.17 1.44 5.37
CA LEU A 381 -15.18 1.49 6.44
C LEU A 381 -15.77 2.23 7.65
N GLY A 382 -15.55 1.70 8.85
CA GLY A 382 -16.29 2.06 10.05
C GLY A 382 -16.17 3.50 10.57
N SER A 383 -16.84 3.72 11.70
CA SER A 383 -17.10 5.03 12.33
C SER A 383 -15.87 5.94 12.42
N ALA A 384 -16.05 7.26 12.39
CA ALA A 384 -15.04 8.26 12.77
C ALA A 384 -15.09 8.64 14.26
N ALA A 385 -15.97 8.03 15.06
CA ALA A 385 -16.05 8.30 16.50
C ALA A 385 -14.76 7.82 17.17
N PRO A 386 -14.05 8.68 17.92
CA PRO A 386 -12.79 8.27 18.53
C PRO A 386 -13.03 7.14 19.52
N VAL A 387 -12.05 6.26 19.67
CA VAL A 387 -12.07 5.28 20.75
C VAL A 387 -12.15 6.04 22.07
N ALA A 388 -13.20 5.79 22.85
CA ALA A 388 -13.36 6.35 24.19
C ALA A 388 -12.86 5.39 25.26
N SER A 389 -12.96 4.08 25.01
CA SER A 389 -12.46 3.04 25.92
C SER A 389 -11.93 1.81 25.15
N VAL A 390 -10.95 1.14 25.76
CA VAL A 390 -10.43 -0.16 25.32
C VAL A 390 -10.56 -1.13 26.49
N THR A 391 -11.13 -2.30 26.22
CA THR A 391 -11.22 -3.40 27.20
C THR A 391 -10.52 -4.62 26.65
N VAL A 392 -9.61 -5.22 27.42
CA VAL A 392 -8.95 -6.48 27.04
C VAL A 392 -9.75 -7.65 27.62
N VAL A 393 -10.07 -8.64 26.77
CA VAL A 393 -10.86 -9.82 27.15
C VAL A 393 -10.11 -11.09 26.76
N PRO A 394 -9.89 -12.05 27.68
CA PRO A 394 -10.25 -12.01 29.10
C PRO A 394 -9.46 -10.94 29.89
N ALA A 395 -9.98 -10.51 31.04
CA ALA A 395 -9.32 -9.50 31.89
C ALA A 395 -8.17 -10.09 32.74
N SER A 396 -8.09 -11.41 32.86
CA SER A 396 -6.96 -12.10 33.48
C SER A 396 -6.80 -13.53 32.97
N ALA A 397 -5.59 -14.08 33.10
CA ALA A 397 -5.29 -15.49 32.83
C ALA A 397 -4.24 -16.02 33.83
N SER A 398 -4.34 -17.30 34.20
CA SER A 398 -3.32 -18.06 34.94
C SER A 398 -2.90 -19.24 34.07
N LEU A 399 -1.61 -19.35 33.78
CA LEU A 399 -1.05 -20.19 32.73
C LEU A 399 0.21 -20.93 33.22
N ALA A 400 0.54 -22.08 32.63
CA ALA A 400 1.83 -22.74 32.80
C ALA A 400 2.78 -22.41 31.64
N VAL A 401 4.09 -22.52 31.86
CA VAL A 401 5.09 -22.41 30.78
C VAL A 401 4.80 -23.44 29.68
N GLY A 402 4.63 -22.98 28.44
CA GLY A 402 4.26 -23.81 27.27
C GLY A 402 2.80 -23.68 26.82
N ASP A 403 1.94 -23.05 27.61
CA ASP A 403 0.54 -22.79 27.23
C ASP A 403 0.40 -21.75 26.11
N SER A 404 -0.84 -21.54 25.64
CA SER A 404 -1.19 -20.37 24.85
C SER A 404 -2.64 -19.96 25.10
N VAL A 405 -2.93 -18.65 25.05
CA VAL A 405 -4.27 -18.10 25.28
C VAL A 405 -4.55 -16.92 24.34
N GLY A 406 -5.77 -16.83 23.83
CA GLY A 406 -6.20 -15.72 22.99
C GLY A 406 -6.81 -14.58 23.81
N PHE A 407 -6.48 -13.34 23.45
CA PHE A 407 -7.07 -12.12 23.95
C PHE A 407 -7.65 -11.30 22.79
N ARG A 408 -8.67 -10.48 23.08
CA ARG A 408 -9.19 -9.47 22.15
C ARG A 408 -9.34 -8.12 22.83
N ALA A 409 -9.26 -7.06 22.06
CA ALA A 409 -9.53 -5.70 22.47
C ALA A 409 -10.93 -5.31 21.99
N GLU A 410 -11.80 -4.97 22.93
CA GLU A 410 -13.10 -4.36 22.65
C GLU A 410 -12.97 -2.85 22.77
N LEU A 411 -13.14 -2.17 21.65
CA LEU A 411 -13.03 -0.72 21.54
C LEU A 411 -14.44 -0.13 21.56
N ARG A 412 -14.71 0.88 22.38
CA ARG A 412 -16.01 1.54 22.40
C ARG A 412 -15.89 3.05 22.27
N ASP A 413 -16.84 3.67 21.59
CA ASP A 413 -16.99 5.12 21.56
C ASP A 413 -17.60 5.67 22.85
N ALA A 414 -17.78 6.99 22.92
CA ALA A 414 -18.31 7.67 24.11
C ALA A 414 -19.79 7.33 24.39
N ALA A 415 -20.53 6.81 23.41
CA ALA A 415 -21.89 6.33 23.56
C ALA A 415 -21.95 4.84 23.96
N GLY A 416 -20.80 4.18 24.08
CA GLY A 416 -20.69 2.76 24.45
C GLY A 416 -20.84 1.78 23.28
N ALA A 417 -20.93 2.26 22.04
CA ALA A 417 -21.01 1.41 20.86
C ALA A 417 -19.66 0.77 20.53
N LEU A 418 -19.65 -0.51 20.13
CA LEU A 418 -18.43 -1.21 19.73
C LEU A 418 -17.89 -0.65 18.41
N LEU A 419 -16.61 -0.33 18.38
CA LEU A 419 -15.88 0.13 17.21
C LEU A 419 -15.13 -1.05 16.59
N THR A 420 -15.37 -1.29 15.30
CA THR A 420 -14.63 -2.27 14.49
C THR A 420 -13.62 -1.56 13.59
N ASP A 421 -12.71 -2.33 12.98
CA ASP A 421 -11.76 -1.84 11.97
C ASP A 421 -10.81 -0.73 12.46
N ARG A 422 -10.51 -0.72 13.76
CA ARG A 422 -9.49 0.15 14.34
C ARG A 422 -8.21 -0.62 14.60
N ALA A 423 -7.09 0.05 14.37
CA ALA A 423 -5.78 -0.49 14.73
C ALA A 423 -5.70 -0.65 16.25
N VAL A 424 -5.18 -1.79 16.69
CA VAL A 424 -4.92 -2.09 18.09
C VAL A 424 -3.46 -2.49 18.22
N SER A 425 -2.72 -1.76 19.05
CA SER A 425 -1.37 -2.12 19.43
C SER A 425 -1.41 -2.92 20.73
N TRP A 426 -0.81 -4.11 20.73
CA TRP A 426 -0.70 -4.96 21.90
C TRP A 426 0.69 -4.89 22.53
N PHE A 427 0.76 -4.99 23.85
CA PHE A 427 1.99 -4.86 24.62
C PHE A 427 1.97 -5.76 25.86
N SER A 428 3.10 -6.38 26.22
CA SER A 428 3.30 -7.02 27.52
C SER A 428 4.15 -6.14 28.43
N SER A 429 3.80 -6.00 29.71
CA SER A 429 4.67 -5.34 30.69
C SER A 429 5.95 -6.09 31.00
N ASP A 430 5.99 -7.40 30.73
CA ASP A 430 7.18 -8.23 30.90
C ASP A 430 7.21 -9.32 29.81
N SER A 431 8.06 -9.12 28.80
CA SER A 431 8.23 -10.05 27.69
C SER A 431 9.07 -11.28 28.04
N THR A 432 9.74 -11.28 29.21
CA THR A 432 10.46 -12.44 29.74
C THR A 432 9.50 -13.45 30.36
N VAL A 433 8.33 -12.98 30.83
CA VAL A 433 7.25 -13.81 31.40
C VAL A 433 6.26 -14.25 30.31
N ILE A 434 5.85 -13.36 29.39
CA ILE A 434 4.91 -13.68 28.31
C ILE A 434 5.31 -13.06 26.95
N SER A 435 5.12 -13.79 25.85
CA SER A 435 5.13 -13.23 24.49
C SER A 435 3.73 -12.97 23.96
N VAL A 436 3.60 -11.92 23.14
CA VAL A 436 2.34 -11.51 22.53
C VAL A 436 2.48 -11.52 21.01
N TYR A 437 1.53 -12.16 20.33
CA TYR A 437 1.46 -12.26 18.87
C TYR A 437 0.17 -11.57 18.42
N PRO A 438 0.23 -10.31 17.94
CA PRO A 438 -0.95 -9.54 17.57
C PRO A 438 -1.52 -9.93 16.19
N TYR A 439 -2.84 -9.86 16.07
CA TYR A 439 -3.65 -10.09 14.87
C TYR A 439 -4.75 -9.02 14.80
N GLY A 440 -4.34 -7.76 14.66
CA GLY A 440 -5.26 -6.62 14.73
C GLY A 440 -5.91 -6.48 16.13
N PRO A 441 -7.25 -6.46 16.25
CA PRO A 441 -7.92 -6.36 17.55
C PRO A 441 -7.83 -7.64 18.40
N GLN A 442 -7.10 -8.66 17.95
CA GLN A 442 -6.85 -9.90 18.69
C GLN A 442 -5.35 -10.07 18.95
N ALA A 443 -4.99 -10.85 19.97
CA ALA A 443 -3.62 -11.26 20.23
C ALA A 443 -3.57 -12.67 20.85
N LEU A 444 -2.60 -13.48 20.42
CA LEU A 444 -2.26 -14.75 21.07
C LEU A 444 -1.12 -14.51 22.06
N VAL A 445 -1.26 -14.95 23.30
CA VAL A 445 -0.22 -14.86 24.34
C VAL A 445 0.36 -16.24 24.62
N ARG A 446 1.69 -16.33 24.72
CA ARG A 446 2.43 -17.55 25.10
C ARG A 446 3.32 -17.30 26.33
N PRO A 447 3.17 -18.06 27.42
CA PRO A 447 4.04 -17.95 28.58
C PRO A 447 5.45 -18.47 28.30
N ARG A 448 6.45 -17.80 28.88
CA ARG A 448 7.87 -18.14 28.72
C ARG A 448 8.54 -18.55 30.02
N ALA A 449 8.19 -17.90 31.12
CA ALA A 449 8.77 -18.14 32.43
C ALA A 449 7.77 -17.79 33.54
N ALA A 450 7.91 -18.44 34.71
CA ALA A 450 7.08 -18.15 35.87
C ALA A 450 7.23 -16.68 36.31
N GLY A 451 6.10 -16.04 36.64
CA GLY A 451 6.06 -14.62 36.98
C GLY A 451 4.71 -13.97 36.67
N GLY A 452 4.60 -12.66 36.91
CA GLY A 452 3.41 -11.87 36.60
C GLY A 452 3.67 -10.83 35.52
N ALA A 453 2.75 -10.67 34.57
CA ALA A 453 2.82 -9.68 33.50
C ALA A 453 1.43 -9.08 33.21
N LEU A 454 1.39 -7.83 32.75
CA LEU A 454 0.19 -7.19 32.22
C LEU A 454 0.20 -7.26 30.70
N LEU A 455 -0.91 -7.66 30.09
CA LEU A 455 -1.17 -7.48 28.67
C LEU A 455 -1.97 -6.20 28.46
N ARG A 456 -1.49 -5.28 27.62
CA ARG A 456 -2.16 -4.02 27.29
C ARG A 456 -2.56 -3.99 25.83
N ALA A 457 -3.72 -3.43 25.55
CA ALA A 457 -4.18 -3.09 24.21
C ALA A 457 -4.41 -1.58 24.15
N THR A 458 -3.89 -0.92 23.11
CA THR A 458 -4.02 0.52 22.91
C THR A 458 -4.60 0.81 21.53
N SER A 459 -5.57 1.72 21.48
CA SER A 459 -6.14 2.26 20.25
C SER A 459 -6.50 3.72 20.47
N GLU A 460 -6.04 4.61 19.58
CA GLU A 460 -6.31 6.07 19.62
C GLU A 460 -6.07 6.71 21.00
N GLY A 461 -4.97 6.32 21.65
CA GLY A 461 -4.56 6.85 22.95
C GLY A 461 -5.35 6.32 24.15
N LYS A 462 -6.28 5.38 23.94
CA LYS A 462 -6.98 4.66 25.02
C LYS A 462 -6.35 3.30 25.22
N THR A 463 -6.16 2.91 26.49
CA THR A 463 -5.53 1.64 26.84
C THR A 463 -6.42 0.81 27.75
N GLY A 464 -6.58 -0.45 27.40
CA GLY A 464 -7.14 -1.51 28.25
C GLY A 464 -6.04 -2.46 28.69
N GLN A 465 -6.25 -3.21 29.77
CA GLN A 465 -5.27 -4.17 30.26
C GLN A 465 -5.89 -5.46 30.80
N ALA A 466 -5.12 -6.53 30.77
CA ALA A 466 -5.39 -7.81 31.42
C ALA A 466 -4.18 -8.25 32.26
N THR A 467 -4.42 -8.99 33.34
CA THR A 467 -3.37 -9.51 34.23
C THR A 467 -3.08 -10.98 33.94
N ILE A 468 -1.81 -11.33 33.75
CA ILE A 468 -1.38 -12.69 33.42
C ILE A 468 -0.40 -13.17 34.48
N THR A 469 -0.69 -14.35 35.06
CA THR A 469 0.21 -15.03 35.99
C THR A 469 0.68 -16.34 35.35
N VAL A 470 1.99 -16.57 35.38
CA VAL A 470 2.63 -17.77 34.84
C VAL A 470 3.26 -18.54 35.99
N HIS A 471 3.02 -19.86 36.02
CA HIS A 471 3.53 -20.78 37.05
C HIS A 471 4.59 -21.74 36.49
#